data_AF-A0AA37BCX0-F1
#
_entry.id   AF-A0AA37BCX0-F1
#
_cell.length_a   1.000
_cell.length_b   1.000
_cell.length_c   1.000
_cell.angle_alpha   90.00
_cell.angle_beta   90.00
_cell.angle_gamma   90.00
#
_symmetry.space_group_name_H-M   'P 1'
#
loop_
_entity.id
_entity.type
_entity.pdbx_description
1 polymer ?
#
loop_
_entity_poly.entity_id
_entity_poly.type
_entity_poly.pdbx_seq_one_letter_code
_entity_poly.pdbx_strand_id
1 'polypeptide(L)'
;MAARMRNALTLLRPLRGADGIEVRPHHTVLHNSIHRVDDDLMVNLHAYGTRAPDVPVVYLTRTEADDAAAIYLGSFERVRGGAEQPGLQQVPVMPADRQR
;
A
#
# COMPACT_ATOMS: atom_id res chain seq x y z
N MET A 1 -10.22 9.88 5.12
CA MET A 1 -9.34 8.70 4.92
C MET A 1 -10.10 7.40 4.64
N ALA A 2 -11.19 7.09 5.36
CA ALA A 2 -11.96 5.86 5.13
C ALA A 2 -12.46 5.68 3.67
N ALA A 3 -12.80 6.76 2.96
CA ALA A 3 -13.22 6.68 1.55
C ALA A 3 -12.10 6.22 0.59
N ARG A 4 -10.86 6.68 0.78
CA ARG A 4 -9.71 6.24 -0.04
C ARG A 4 -9.35 4.79 0.23
N MET A 5 -9.36 4.39 1.51
CA MET A 5 -9.15 3.01 1.90
C MET A 5 -10.23 2.08 1.30
N ARG A 6 -11.51 2.45 1.38
CA ARG A 6 -12.60 1.70 0.74
C ARG A 6 -12.44 1.58 -0.77
N ASN A 7 -12.04 2.66 -1.45
CA ASN A 7 -11.77 2.62 -2.90
C ASN A 7 -10.65 1.61 -3.22
N ALA A 8 -9.51 1.70 -2.53
CA ALA A 8 -8.41 0.76 -2.70
C ALA A 8 -8.84 -0.70 -2.45
N LEU A 9 -9.62 -0.97 -1.40
CA LEU A 9 -10.14 -2.31 -1.12
C LEU A 9 -11.12 -2.81 -2.19
N THR A 10 -11.91 -1.94 -2.81
CA THR A 10 -12.76 -2.29 -3.95
C THR A 10 -11.92 -2.70 -5.15
N LEU A 11 -10.87 -1.94 -5.47
CA LEU A 11 -9.97 -2.24 -6.59
C LEU A 11 -9.21 -3.56 -6.37
N LEU A 12 -8.81 -3.85 -5.13
CA LEU A 12 -8.08 -5.07 -4.76
C LEU A 12 -9.00 -6.27 -4.50
N ARG A 13 -10.33 -6.10 -4.57
CA ARG A 13 -11.30 -7.17 -4.32
C ARG A 13 -11.03 -8.45 -5.13
N PRO A 14 -10.65 -8.41 -6.42
CA PRO A 14 -10.38 -9.63 -7.19
C PRO A 14 -9.17 -10.43 -6.69
N LEU A 15 -8.28 -9.80 -5.92
CA LEU A 15 -7.06 -10.42 -5.40
C LEU A 15 -7.26 -11.01 -3.99
N ARG A 16 -8.46 -10.90 -3.42
CA ARG A 16 -8.76 -11.46 -2.09
C ARG A 16 -8.71 -12.99 -2.13
N GLY A 17 -7.85 -13.57 -1.31
CA GLY A 17 -7.68 -15.02 -1.21
C GLY A 17 -6.85 -15.63 -2.35
N ALA A 18 -6.23 -14.81 -3.20
CA ALA A 18 -5.24 -15.28 -4.15
C ALA A 18 -3.96 -15.68 -3.41
N ASP A 19 -3.39 -16.83 -3.80
CA ASP A 19 -2.16 -17.32 -3.20
C ASP A 19 -1.02 -16.32 -3.38
N GLY A 20 -0.27 -16.08 -2.30
CA GLY A 20 0.86 -15.15 -2.29
C GLY A 20 0.49 -13.66 -2.20
N ILE A 21 -0.81 -13.31 -2.08
CA ILE A 21 -1.25 -11.91 -1.93
C ILE A 21 -1.80 -11.64 -0.53
N GLU A 22 -1.22 -10.65 0.14
CA GLU A 22 -1.73 -10.12 1.40
C GLU A 22 -2.19 -8.67 1.24
N VAL A 23 -3.39 -8.35 1.72
CA VAL A 23 -3.90 -6.98 1.80
C VAL A 23 -4.13 -6.63 3.26
N ARG A 24 -3.34 -5.68 3.79
CA ARG A 24 -3.38 -5.25 5.20
C ARG A 24 -3.74 -3.77 5.30
N PRO A 25 -4.91 -3.40 5.84
CA PRO A 25 -5.23 -2.00 6.10
C PRO A 25 -4.39 -1.44 7.25
N HIS A 26 -3.99 -0.16 7.16
CA HIS A 26 -3.29 0.57 8.21
C HIS A 26 -3.88 1.97 8.37
N HIS A 27 -3.67 2.58 9.54
CA HIS A 27 -4.16 3.92 9.85
C HIS A 27 -3.10 5.03 9.74
N THR A 28 -1.84 4.67 9.52
CA THR A 28 -0.73 5.62 9.36
C THR A 28 -0.93 6.53 8.15
N VAL A 29 -0.79 7.84 8.34
CA VAL A 29 -0.76 8.81 7.24
C VAL A 29 0.61 8.75 6.57
N LEU A 30 0.64 8.38 5.30
CA LEU A 30 1.86 8.26 4.51
C LEU A 30 1.93 9.38 3.46
N HIS A 31 3.14 9.89 3.25
CA HIS A 31 3.45 10.89 2.22
C HIS A 31 4.12 10.26 1.00
N ASN A 32 4.05 8.94 0.88
CA ASN A 32 4.55 8.19 -0.25
C ASN A 32 3.78 6.88 -0.45
N SER A 33 3.93 6.29 -1.63
CA SER A 33 3.74 4.85 -1.83
C SER A 33 5.09 4.22 -2.17
N ILE A 34 5.30 3.00 -1.69
CA ILE A 34 6.54 2.25 -1.88
C ILE A 34 6.18 0.93 -2.55
N HIS A 35 6.90 0.62 -3.64
CA HIS A 35 6.87 -0.67 -4.28
C HIS A 35 8.26 -1.27 -4.17
N ARG A 36 8.34 -2.54 -3.80
CA ARG A 36 9.60 -3.28 -3.66
C ARG A 36 9.62 -4.46 -4.61
N VAL A 37 10.75 -4.66 -5.27
CA VAL A 37 11.09 -5.88 -5.99
C VAL A 37 12.52 -6.21 -5.64
N ASP A 38 12.75 -7.36 -4.99
CA ASP A 38 14.06 -7.81 -4.55
C ASP A 38 14.81 -6.76 -3.70
N ASP A 39 15.84 -6.15 -4.27
CA ASP A 39 16.68 -5.12 -3.66
C ASP A 39 16.36 -3.70 -4.15
N ASP A 40 15.39 -3.56 -5.05
CA ASP A 40 14.98 -2.29 -5.60
C ASP A 40 13.69 -1.76 -4.96
N LEU A 41 13.64 -0.44 -4.81
CA LEU A 41 12.50 0.31 -4.33
C LEU A 41 12.13 1.40 -5.32
N MET A 42 10.83 1.47 -5.62
CA MET A 42 10.21 2.58 -6.32
C MET A 42 9.38 3.38 -5.32
N VAL A 43 9.82 4.59 -5.01
CA VAL A 43 9.20 5.48 -4.03
C VAL A 43 8.49 6.60 -4.79
N ASN A 44 7.17 6.57 -4.77
CA ASN A 44 6.34 7.64 -5.30
C ASN A 44 6.09 8.66 -4.17
N LEU A 45 6.63 9.87 -4.30
CA LEU A 45 6.55 10.94 -3.30
C LEU A 45 5.43 11.93 -3.63
N HIS A 46 4.69 12.36 -2.61
CA HIS A 46 3.73 13.44 -2.78
C HIS A 46 4.43 14.78 -3.07
N ALA A 47 4.16 15.36 -4.25
CA ALA A 47 4.57 16.72 -4.59
C ALA A 47 3.37 17.68 -4.52
N TYR A 48 3.55 18.82 -3.86
CA TYR A 48 2.50 19.82 -3.71
C TYR A 48 2.05 20.37 -5.07
N GLY A 49 0.74 20.43 -5.30
CA GLY A 49 0.16 20.92 -6.56
C GLY A 49 0.20 19.91 -7.72
N THR A 50 0.75 18.71 -7.51
CA THR A 50 0.85 17.67 -8.54
C THR A 50 -0.03 16.47 -8.18
N ARG A 51 -0.71 15.89 -9.17
CA ARG A 51 -1.54 14.69 -8.95
C ARG A 51 -0.65 13.47 -8.79
N ALA A 52 -1.08 12.49 -7.99
CA ALA A 52 -0.30 11.29 -7.69
C ALA A 52 0.17 10.46 -8.92
N PRO A 53 -0.54 10.42 -10.07
CA PRO A 53 -0.03 9.74 -11.27
C PRO A 53 1.07 10.53 -12.01
N ASP A 54 1.18 11.84 -11.76
CA ASP A 54 2.05 12.74 -12.53
C ASP A 54 3.37 13.08 -11.78
N VAL A 55 3.51 12.64 -10.53
CA VAL A 55 4.73 12.89 -9.74
C VAL A 55 5.85 11.94 -10.16
N PRO A 56 7.11 12.39 -10.11
CA PRO A 56 8.24 11.52 -10.41
C PRO A 56 8.36 10.40 -9.36
N VAL A 57 8.72 9.21 -9.83
CA VAL A 57 9.07 8.07 -8.99
C VAL A 57 10.57 8.06 -8.78
N VAL A 58 11.00 7.99 -7.52
CA VAL A 58 12.41 7.83 -7.17
C VAL A 58 12.73 6.34 -7.14
N TYR A 59 13.72 5.91 -7.91
CA TYR A 59 14.22 4.54 -7.89
C TYR A 59 15.47 4.47 -7.00
N LEU A 60 15.48 3.52 -6.07
CA LEU A 60 16.57 3.27 -5.13
C LEU A 60 16.92 1.79 -5.16
N THR A 61 18.20 1.46 -5.26
CA THR A 61 18.70 0.09 -5.13
C THR A 61 19.41 -0.03 -3.79
N ARG A 62 19.09 -1.08 -3.03
CA ARG A 62 19.79 -1.39 -1.79
C ARG A 62 21.16 -1.97 -2.15
N THR A 63 22.19 -1.25 -1.74
CA THR A 63 23.60 -1.58 -1.95
C THR A 63 24.30 -1.82 -0.62
N GLU A 64 23.88 -1.12 0.45
CA GLU A 64 24.48 -1.20 1.78
C GLU A 64 23.40 -1.28 2.87
N ALA A 65 23.77 -1.66 4.08
CA ALA A 65 22.82 -1.86 5.18
C ALA A 65 22.09 -0.58 5.63
N ASP A 66 22.71 0.58 5.46
CA ASP A 66 22.23 1.88 5.98
C ASP A 66 22.00 2.92 4.87
N ASP A 67 21.79 2.47 3.64
CA ASP A 67 21.51 3.38 2.53
C ASP A 67 20.06 3.92 2.53
N ALA A 68 19.78 4.82 1.58
CA ALA A 68 18.45 5.41 1.44
C ALA A 68 17.36 4.33 1.24
N ALA A 69 17.65 3.26 0.51
CA ALA A 69 16.69 2.18 0.29
C ALA A 69 16.38 1.46 1.61
N ALA A 70 17.39 1.18 2.43
CA ALA A 70 17.22 0.58 3.75
C ALA A 70 16.34 1.44 4.68
N ILE A 71 16.51 2.76 4.67
CA ILE A 71 15.68 3.70 5.45
C ILE A 71 14.20 3.61 5.05
N TYR A 72 13.91 3.68 3.74
CA TYR A 72 12.54 3.59 3.24
C TYR A 72 11.93 2.20 3.49
N LEU A 73 12.70 1.12 3.28
CA LEU A 73 12.25 -0.24 3.57
C LEU A 73 11.94 -0.44 5.05
N GLY A 74 12.80 0.04 5.94
CA GLY A 74 12.55 0.00 7.37
C GLY A 74 11.27 0.75 7.76
N SER A 75 10.98 1.88 7.10
CA SER A 75 9.71 2.58 7.32
C SER A 75 8.50 1.76 6.88
N PHE A 76 8.61 1.08 5.73
CA PHE A 76 7.56 0.21 5.21
C PHE A 76 7.29 -0.96 6.15
N GLU A 77 8.33 -1.66 6.60
CA GLU A 77 8.18 -2.81 7.50
C GLU A 77 7.59 -2.43 8.86
N ARG A 78 7.92 -1.25 9.39
CA ARG A 78 7.26 -0.73 10.61
C ARG A 78 5.76 -0.54 10.42
N VAL A 79 5.34 0.02 9.28
CA VAL A 79 3.91 0.19 8.97
C VAL A 79 3.24 -1.15 8.75
N ARG A 80 3.88 -2.07 8.01
CA ARG A 80 3.37 -3.42 7.76
C ARG A 80 3.20 -4.23 9.05
N GLY A 81 4.15 -4.12 9.97
CA GLY A 81 4.13 -4.81 11.26
C GLY A 81 2.99 -4.33 12.18
N GLY A 82 2.62 -3.06 12.08
CA GLY A 82 1.48 -2.47 12.82
C GLY A 82 0.15 -2.49 12.08
N ALA A 83 0.12 -2.93 10.82
CA ALA A 83 -1.10 -3.04 10.03
C ALA A 83 -1.95 -4.20 10.54
N GLU A 84 -3.28 -4.09 10.39
CA GLU A 84 -4.18 -5.16 10.79
C GLU A 84 -3.83 -6.43 10.01
N GLN A 85 -3.56 -7.52 10.73
CA GLN A 85 -3.48 -8.82 10.09
C GLN A 85 -4.85 -9.12 9.48
N PRO A 86 -4.91 -9.76 8.31
CA PRO A 86 -6.17 -10.22 7.76
C PRO A 86 -6.68 -11.34 8.67
N GLY A 87 -7.36 -10.96 9.75
CA GLY A 87 -8.22 -11.87 10.47
C GLY A 87 -9.23 -12.43 9.48
N LEU A 88 -9.66 -13.67 9.71
CA LEU A 88 -10.74 -14.39 9.02
C LEU A 88 -12.10 -13.66 9.04
N GLN A 89 -12.15 -12.34 9.21
CA GLN A 89 -13.32 -11.52 9.02
C GLN A 89 -13.46 -11.17 7.55
N GLN A 90 -14.15 -12.07 6.86
CA GLN A 90 -14.89 -11.76 5.65
C GLN A 90 -15.75 -10.52 5.94
N VAL A 91 -15.30 -9.34 5.50
CA VAL A 91 -16.16 -8.15 5.46
C VAL A 91 -17.41 -8.54 4.65
N PRO A 92 -18.63 -8.44 5.19
CA PRO A 92 -19.82 -8.95 4.52
C PRO A 92 -19.95 -8.29 3.15
N VAL A 93 -20.04 -9.11 2.10
CA VAL A 93 -20.42 -8.65 0.77
C VAL A 93 -21.86 -8.18 0.88
N MET A 94 -22.09 -6.87 0.82
CA MET A 94 -23.41 -6.36 0.51
C MET A 94 -23.72 -6.73 -0.95
N PRO A 95 -24.81 -7.46 -1.23
CA PRO A 95 -25.16 -7.84 -2.59
C PRO A 95 -25.47 -6.59 -3.42
N ALA A 96 -25.07 -6.64 -4.70
CA ALA A 96 -25.14 -5.51 -5.63
C ALA A 96 -26.57 -5.10 -6.05
N ASP A 97 -27.62 -5.72 -5.51
CA ASP A 97 -29.00 -5.61 -5.99
C ASP A 97 -29.91 -4.74 -5.11
N ARG A 98 -29.47 -3.55 -4.70
CA ARG A 98 -30.40 -2.51 -4.20
C ARG A 98 -29.99 -1.11 -4.66
N GLN A 99 -30.17 -0.88 -5.96
CA GLN A 99 -30.57 0.41 -6.50
C GLN A 99 -31.67 0.17 -7.53
N ARG A 100 -32.89 -0.05 -7.03
CA ARG A 100 -34.14 0.28 -7.71
C ARG A 100 -35.00 1.06 -6.74
#